data_AF-A0A9D2EDP0-F1
#
_entry.id   AF-A0A9D2EDP0-F1
#
_cell.length_a   1.000
_cell.length_b   1.000
_cell.length_c   1.000
_cell.angle_alpha   90.00
_cell.angle_beta   90.00
_cell.angle_gamma   90.00
#
_symmetry.space_group_name_H-M   'P 1'
#
loop_
_entity.id
_entity.type
_entity.pdbx_description
1 polymer ?
#
loop_
_entity_poly.entity_id
_entity_poly.type
_entity_poly.pdbx_seq_one_letter_code
_entity_poly.pdbx_strand_id
1 'polypeptide(L)' 'DDEHDPEGSTIAFERSQASSMLTAAEQRLAELDQALTRLAEGSYGHCERCGEPIPYERLLARPAARTCVPCASRR' A
#
# COMPACT_ATOMS: atom_id res chain seq x y z
N ASP A 1 42.53 13.88 1.11
CA ASP A 1 41.24 13.57 1.73
C ASP A 1 40.45 12.62 0.85
N ASP A 2 40.85 11.35 0.87
CA ASP A 2 40.02 10.24 0.35
C ASP A 2 39.63 9.38 1.56
N GLU A 3 38.87 9.98 2.48
CA GLU A 3 38.14 9.26 3.53
C GLU A 3 36.81 8.75 2.95
N HIS A 4 36.92 7.90 1.92
CA HIS A 4 35.81 7.04 1.54
C HIS A 4 35.97 5.74 2.33
N ASP A 5 35.32 5.69 3.49
CA ASP A 5 35.02 4.43 4.15
C ASP A 5 33.89 3.72 3.36
N PRO A 6 34.19 2.67 2.58
CA PRO A 6 33.17 1.98 1.81
C PRO A 6 32.10 1.34 2.71
N GLU A 7 32.43 0.99 3.96
CA GLU A 7 31.51 0.37 4.91
C GLU A 7 30.44 1.37 5.39
N GLY A 8 30.82 2.61 5.68
CA GLY A 8 29.89 3.69 6.04
C GLY A 8 28.83 3.97 4.97
N SER A 9 29.21 3.90 3.68
CA SER A 9 28.25 4.03 2.57
C SER A 9 27.26 2.87 2.50
N THR A 10 27.71 1.66 2.84
CA THR A 10 26.90 0.44 2.83
C THR A 10 25.91 0.43 3.99
N ILE A 11 26.35 0.79 5.21
CA ILE A 11 25.49 0.89 6.40
C ILE A 11 24.39 1.94 6.20
N ALA A 12 24.73 3.09 5.61
CA ALA A 12 23.76 4.14 5.30
C ALA A 12 22.69 3.64 4.30
N PHE A 13 23.11 2.92 3.26
CA PHE A 13 22.20 2.32 2.28
C PHE A 13 21.29 1.25 2.91
N GLU A 14 21.84 0.35 3.72
CA GLU A 14 21.08 -0.69 4.41
C GLU A 14 20.01 -0.10 5.33
N ARG A 15 20.35 0.95 6.10
CA ARG A 15 19.39 1.67 6.94
C ARG A 15 18.27 2.32 6.13
N SER A 16 18.62 2.95 5.00
CA SER A 16 17.63 3.55 4.09
C SER A 16 16.67 2.50 3.53
N GLN A 17 17.20 1.33 3.15
CA GLN A 17 16.39 0.21 2.66
C GLN A 17 15.45 -0.32 3.76
N ALA A 18 15.97 -0.55 4.97
CA ALA A 18 15.17 -1.00 6.11
C ALA A 18 14.05 -0.01 6.46
N SER A 19 14.36 1.29 6.47
CA SER A 19 13.37 2.36 6.69
C SER A 19 12.27 2.35 5.62
N SER A 20 12.65 2.22 4.34
CA SER A 20 11.70 2.16 3.23
C SER A 20 10.75 0.96 3.33
N MET A 21 11.27 -0.21 3.73
CA MET A 21 10.45 -1.41 3.96
C MET A 21 9.48 -1.23 5.13
N LEU A 22 9.94 -0.60 6.22
CA LEU A 22 9.08 -0.30 7.37
C LEU A 22 7.94 0.65 6.99
N THR A 23 8.24 1.77 6.32
CA THR A 23 7.21 2.71 5.86
C THR A 23 6.19 2.03 4.93
N ALA A 24 6.64 1.18 4.01
CA ALA A 24 5.73 0.44 3.13
C ALA A 24 4.82 -0.54 3.90
N ALA A 25 5.34 -1.20 4.94
CA ALA A 25 4.57 -2.09 5.78
C ALA A 25 3.51 -1.33 6.60
N GLU A 26 3.88 -0.20 7.21
CA GLU A 26 2.97 0.67 7.95
C GLU A 26 1.83 1.20 7.06
N GLN A 27 2.16 1.66 5.84
CA GLN A 27 1.15 2.08 4.87
C GLN A 27 0.18 0.95 4.53
N ARG A 28 0.69 -0.27 4.33
CA ARG A 28 -0.16 -1.42 4.00
C ARG A 28 -1.06 -1.84 5.16
N LEU A 29 -0.57 -1.74 6.41
CA LEU A 29 -1.41 -1.96 7.60
C LEU A 29 -2.54 -0.93 7.65
N ALA A 30 -2.23 0.36 7.48
CA ALA A 30 -3.25 1.41 7.48
C ALA A 30 -4.29 1.21 6.37
N GLU A 31 -3.89 0.75 5.18
CA GLU A 31 -4.82 0.42 4.09
C GLU A 31 -5.76 -0.74 4.46
N LEU A 32 -5.28 -1.74 5.19
CA LEU A 32 -6.08 -2.86 5.67
C LEU A 32 -7.04 -2.46 6.80
N ASP A 33 -6.60 -1.62 7.73
CA ASP A 33 -7.45 -1.08 8.79
C ASP A 33 -8.63 -0.30 8.19
N GLN A 34 -8.37 0.54 7.18
CA GLN A 34 -9.44 1.23 6.44
C GLN A 34 -10.40 0.25 5.74
N ALA A 35 -9.88 -0.87 5.24
CA ALA A 35 -10.71 -1.89 4.61
C ALA A 35 -11.62 -2.58 5.62
N LEU A 36 -11.13 -2.86 6.83
CA LEU A 36 -11.92 -3.39 7.93
C LEU A 36 -13.00 -2.40 8.39
N THR A 37 -12.67 -1.10 8.47
CA THR A 37 -13.66 -0.05 8.76
C THR A 37 -14.78 -0.04 7.73
N ARG A 38 -14.46 -0.04 6.43
CA ARG A 38 -15.48 -0.12 5.36
C ARG A 38 -16.32 -1.39 5.45
N LEU A 39 -15.73 -2.50 5.90
CA LEU A 39 -16.47 -3.75 6.09
C LEU A 39 -17.47 -3.62 7.23
N ALA A 40 -17.08 -3.03 8.35
CA ALA A 40 -17.97 -2.76 9.48
C ALA A 40 -19.10 -1.79 9.11
N GLU A 41 -18.82 -0.81 8.25
CA GLU A 41 -19.80 0.16 7.74
C GLU A 41 -20.70 -0.39 6.62
N GLY A 42 -20.40 -1.58 6.09
CA GLY A 42 -21.14 -2.20 4.97
C GLY A 42 -20.82 -1.61 3.60
N SER A 43 -19.81 -0.73 3.50
CA SER A 43 -19.36 -0.11 2.24
C SER A 43 -18.25 -0.90 1.54
N TYR A 44 -17.72 -1.96 2.18
CA TYR A 44 -16.70 -2.81 1.59
C TYR A 44 -17.15 -3.42 0.26
N GLY A 45 -16.20 -3.51 -0.67
CA GLY A 45 -16.45 -4.05 -2.00
C GLY A 45 -17.08 -3.07 -2.99
N HIS A 46 -17.28 -1.79 -2.62
CA HIS A 46 -17.74 -0.75 -3.55
C HIS A 46 -16.63 0.25 -3.86
N CYS A 47 -16.59 0.71 -5.11
CA CYS A 47 -15.58 1.66 -5.59
C CYS A 47 -15.82 3.05 -5.01
N GLU A 48 -14.83 3.62 -4.31
CA GLU A 48 -14.90 4.97 -3.74
C GLU A 48 -15.07 6.09 -4.80
N ARG A 49 -14.82 5.79 -6.09
CA ARG A 49 -14.92 6.78 -7.19
C ARG A 49 -16.24 6.75 -7.94
N CYS A 50 -16.76 5.56 -8.28
CA CYS A 50 -17.97 5.43 -9.10
C CYS A 50 -19.13 4.74 -8.38
N GLY A 51 -18.91 4.22 -7.17
CA GLY A 51 -19.92 3.47 -6.41
C GLY A 51 -20.16 2.03 -6.89
N GLU A 52 -19.65 1.65 -8.07
CA GLU A 52 -19.85 0.30 -8.58
C GLU A 52 -19.10 -0.77 -7.77
N PRO A 53 -19.60 -2.02 -7.75
CA PRO A 53 -18.90 -3.14 -7.10
C PRO A 53 -17.48 -3.34 -7.65
N ILE A 54 -16.55 -3.59 -6.75
CA ILE A 54 -15.18 -4.01 -7.06
C ILE A 54 -15.23 -5.53 -7.33
N PRO A 55 -14.64 -6.01 -8.45
CA PRO A 55 -14.61 -7.43 -8.77
C PRO A 55 -14.02 -8.27 -7.61
N TYR A 56 -14.66 -9.41 -7.32
CA TYR A 56 -14.27 -10.27 -6.20
C TYR A 56 -12.83 -10.76 -6.34
N GLU A 57 -12.40 -11.12 -7.55
CA GLU A 57 -11.03 -11.57 -7.84
C GLU A 57 -10.01 -10.50 -7.51
N ARG A 58 -10.36 -9.22 -7.69
CA ARG A 58 -9.51 -8.10 -7.32
C ARG A 58 -9.43 -7.94 -5.80
N LEU A 59 -10.53 -8.10 -5.08
CA LEU A 59 -10.53 -8.06 -3.62
C LEU A 59 -9.77 -9.26 -3.04
N LEU A 60 -9.85 -10.42 -3.68
CA LEU A 60 -9.09 -11.62 -3.30
C LEU A 60 -7.57 -11.37 -3.46
N ALA A 61 -7.14 -10.75 -4.55
CA ALA A 61 -5.73 -10.41 -4.78
C ALA A 61 -5.26 -9.20 -3.94
N ARG A 62 -6.13 -8.21 -3.73
CA ARG A 62 -5.86 -6.97 -2.99
C ARG A 62 -7.06 -6.61 -2.10
N PRO A 63 -7.13 -7.14 -0.87
CA PRO A 63 -8.26 -6.91 0.04
C PRO A 63 -8.49 -5.44 0.41
N ALA A 64 -7.44 -4.62 0.39
CA ALA A 64 -7.52 -3.19 0.65
C ALA A 64 -7.86 -2.33 -0.59
N ALA A 65 -8.25 -2.95 -1.72
CA ALA A 65 -8.60 -2.20 -2.92
C ALA A 65 -9.79 -1.24 -2.68
N ARG A 66 -9.59 0.03 -3.02
CA ARG A 66 -10.58 1.12 -2.86
C ARG A 66 -11.35 1.47 -4.12
N THR A 67 -10.87 1.01 -5.28
CA THR A 67 -11.42 1.38 -6.59
C THR A 67 -11.56 0.18 -7.51
N CYS A 68 -12.53 0.22 -8.43
CA CYS A 68 -12.68 -0.76 -9.51
C CYS A 68 -11.56 -0.63 -10.56
N VAL A 69 -11.41 -1.62 -11.45
CA VAL A 69 -10.32 -1.64 -12.47
C VAL A 69 -10.38 -0.43 -13.39
N PRO A 70 -11.54 -0.05 -13.95
CA PRO A 70 -11.67 1.16 -14.77
C PRO A 70 -11.27 2.44 -14.02
N CYS A 71 -11.66 2.59 -12.75
CA CYS A 71 -11.31 3.77 -11.96
C CYS A 71 -9.85 3.79 -11.51
N ALA A 72 -9.17 2.65 -11.47
CA ALA A 72 -7.75 2.59 -11.12
C ALA A 72 -6.85 2.92 -12.33
N SER A 73 -7.26 2.55 -13.55
CA SER A 73 -6.52 2.81 -14.78
C SER A 73 -6.64 4.26 -15.27
N ARG A 74 -7.66 5.00 -14.83
CA ARG A 74 -7.85 6.44 -15.09
C ARG A 74 -7.05 7.32 -14.10
N ARG A 75 -5.83 6.91 -13.74
CA ARG A 75 -4.92 7.65 -12.84
C ARG A 75 -3.84 8.35 -13.64
#